data_AF-A0A0D2YIR2-F1
#
_entry.id   AF-A0A0D2YIR2-F1
#
_cell.length_a   1.000
_cell.length_b   1.000
_cell.length_c   1.000
_cell.angle_alpha   90.00
_cell.angle_beta   90.00
_cell.angle_gamma   90.00
#
_symmetry.space_group_name_H-M   'P 1'
#
loop_
_entity.id
_entity.type
_entity.pdbx_description
1 polymer ?
#
loop_
_entity_poly.entity_id
_entity_poly.type
_entity_poly.pdbx_seq_one_letter_code
_entity_poly.pdbx_strand_id
1 'polypeptide(L)'
;MYDFTLGVPVPAQDEAEAAATKKAMAAAMQTYSQNVLSKYPWIDQGYRVPDPVPEELLLPFGQFAQQNNFSAILPLISQLNWYPGNITTIPTLYGIKKFGPGLLQAVSSEFLVAASGDTRSIYKAASAVLGNDIYLSSDVIRVQRNKQGVIVTIRQKRESFTIKAKKLVVAIPQTIENMRAFDLSEMERKLFSKFSAFGYVAGVADIPGLDVSLQNVGIMTPAKTPMIPGSNAYLSSGSPNQFLLGVAFDNTEYTVADSKSLIRKELTTLARVGAVSTDAAKRVTFPYISNHVPYDLHVTGEDIAKGFYTELLKLEGYLNTYWTGAAFAGHNSGLIWKWNDGTVLPALKKDLGI
;
A
#
# COMPACT_ATOMS: atom_id res chain seq x y z
N MET A 1 -7.84 22.24 -0.76
CA MET A 1 -8.07 20.98 -0.02
C MET A 1 -9.42 21.09 0.67
N TYR A 2 -10.18 20.02 0.76
CA TYR A 2 -11.49 19.99 1.39
C TYR A 2 -11.62 18.75 2.26
N ASP A 3 -12.42 18.83 3.31
CA ASP A 3 -12.99 17.64 3.94
C ASP A 3 -14.20 17.19 3.12
N PHE A 4 -14.08 16.06 2.42
CA PHE A 4 -15.14 15.58 1.52
C PHE A 4 -16.37 15.07 2.28
N THR A 5 -16.22 14.76 3.58
CA THR A 5 -17.34 14.32 4.43
C THR A 5 -18.15 15.51 4.90
N LEU A 6 -17.47 16.57 5.32
CA LEU A 6 -18.09 17.76 5.92
C LEU A 6 -18.36 18.88 4.91
N GLY A 7 -17.67 18.88 3.77
CA GLY A 7 -17.70 19.96 2.79
C GLY A 7 -16.95 21.20 3.25
N VAL A 8 -16.00 21.06 4.17
CA VAL A 8 -15.30 22.22 4.76
C VAL A 8 -13.97 22.43 4.02
N PRO A 9 -13.70 23.61 3.44
CA PRO A 9 -12.38 23.91 2.89
C PRO A 9 -11.36 23.98 4.02
N VAL A 10 -10.12 23.54 3.75
CA VAL A 10 -9.01 23.84 4.66
C VAL A 10 -8.78 25.36 4.61
N PRO A 11 -8.84 26.07 5.74
CA PRO A 11 -8.59 27.51 5.78
C PRO A 11 -7.24 27.85 5.16
N ALA A 12 -7.19 28.95 4.40
CA ALA A 12 -5.91 29.51 3.95
C ALA A 12 -5.11 29.93 5.18
N GLN A 13 -3.82 29.57 5.20
CA GLN A 13 -2.89 30.04 6.21
C GLN A 13 -2.37 31.42 5.82
N ASP A 14 -2.24 32.31 6.79
CA ASP A 14 -1.44 33.52 6.57
C ASP A 14 0.06 33.20 6.46
N GLU A 15 0.87 34.20 6.09
CA GLU A 15 2.31 33.99 5.89
C GLU A 15 3.03 33.50 7.15
N ALA A 16 2.61 33.99 8.33
CA ALA A 16 3.21 33.62 9.60
C ALA A 16 2.84 32.19 10.01
N GLU A 17 1.57 31.80 9.83
CA GLU A 17 1.07 30.45 10.05
C GLU A 17 1.73 29.44 9.11
N ALA A 18 1.87 29.78 7.83
CA ALA A 18 2.55 28.96 6.84
C ALA A 18 4.04 28.78 7.18
N ALA A 19 4.72 29.87 7.59
CA ALA A 19 6.11 29.82 8.03
C ALA A 19 6.29 28.97 9.30
N ALA A 20 5.39 29.11 10.29
CA ALA A 20 5.39 28.31 11.51
C ALA A 20 5.16 26.82 11.22
N THR A 21 4.21 26.51 10.34
CA THR A 21 3.91 25.13 9.90
C THR A 21 5.13 24.50 9.23
N LYS A 22 5.76 25.22 8.29
CA LYS A 22 6.98 24.76 7.61
C LYS A 22 8.13 24.51 8.60
N LYS A 23 8.33 25.40 9.57
CA LYS A 23 9.35 25.24 10.62
C LYS A 23 9.09 24.03 11.51
N ALA A 24 7.85 23.82 11.93
CA ALA A 24 7.46 22.67 12.75
C ALA A 24 7.64 21.34 12.00
N MET A 25 7.25 21.29 10.73
CA MET A 25 7.47 20.12 9.87
C MET A 25 8.96 19.83 9.68
N ALA A 26 9.80 20.85 9.43
CA ALA A 26 11.24 20.65 9.27
C ALA A 26 11.89 20.09 10.55
N ALA A 27 11.55 20.64 11.73
CA ALA A 27 12.04 20.14 13.01
C ALA A 27 11.58 18.69 13.29
N ALA A 28 10.32 18.37 12.98
CA ALA A 28 9.79 17.03 13.11
C ALA A 28 10.43 16.03 12.14
N MET A 29 10.68 16.42 10.88
CA MET A 29 11.41 15.61 9.90
C MET A 29 12.83 15.28 10.38
N GLN A 30 13.54 16.29 10.88
CA GLN A 30 14.88 16.10 11.45
C GLN A 30 14.84 15.13 12.65
N THR A 31 13.91 15.35 13.57
CA THR A 31 13.74 14.51 14.77
C THR A 31 13.43 13.07 14.39
N TYR A 32 12.49 12.87 13.45
CA TYR A 32 12.14 11.57 12.93
C TYR A 32 13.34 10.87 12.28
N SER A 33 14.08 11.57 11.42
CA SER A 33 15.28 11.02 10.79
C SER A 33 16.37 10.62 11.79
N GLN A 34 16.67 11.49 12.76
CA GLN A 34 17.81 11.31 13.66
C GLN A 34 17.52 10.36 14.81
N ASN A 35 16.30 10.39 15.36
CA ASN A 35 15.96 9.71 16.61
C ASN A 35 15.09 8.47 16.41
N VAL A 36 14.37 8.37 15.28
CA VAL A 36 13.50 7.23 14.97
C VAL A 36 14.16 6.33 13.93
N LEU A 37 14.43 6.83 12.72
CA LEU A 37 14.92 5.99 11.63
C LEU A 37 16.31 5.38 11.90
N SER A 38 17.17 6.08 12.63
CA SER A 38 18.50 5.58 13.02
C SER A 38 18.45 4.30 13.85
N LYS A 39 17.38 4.08 14.62
CA LYS A 39 17.14 2.86 15.42
C LYS A 39 16.71 1.67 14.55
N TYR A 40 16.14 1.93 13.37
CA TYR A 40 15.50 0.93 12.52
C TYR A 40 16.05 0.92 11.08
N PRO A 41 17.38 0.76 10.88
CA PRO A 41 18.00 0.82 9.54
C PRO A 41 17.52 -0.31 8.59
N TRP A 42 16.88 -1.34 9.14
CA TRP A 42 16.36 -2.49 8.43
C TRP A 42 14.93 -2.30 7.89
N ILE A 43 14.21 -1.24 8.25
CA ILE A 43 12.75 -1.13 8.02
C ILE A 43 12.34 -1.20 6.53
N ASP A 44 13.21 -0.71 5.64
CA ASP A 44 13.01 -0.76 4.19
C ASP A 44 13.50 -2.06 3.54
N GLN A 45 14.13 -2.95 4.31
CA GLN A 45 14.68 -4.23 3.84
C GLN A 45 13.74 -5.42 4.12
N GLY A 46 12.48 -5.13 4.44
CA GLY A 46 11.47 -6.11 4.86
C GLY A 46 11.15 -6.03 6.35
N TYR A 47 10.31 -6.93 6.85
CA TYR A 47 9.92 -6.97 8.27
C TYR A 47 10.95 -7.73 9.13
N ARG A 48 12.19 -7.23 9.20
CA ARG A 48 13.29 -7.79 10.00
C ARG A 48 13.19 -7.35 11.47
N VAL A 49 12.02 -7.54 12.07
CA VAL A 49 11.71 -7.12 13.44
C VAL A 49 12.62 -7.87 14.44
N PRO A 50 13.28 -7.17 15.40
CA PRO A 50 14.12 -7.82 16.41
C PRO A 50 13.32 -8.77 17.32
N ASP A 51 14.01 -9.73 17.93
CA ASP A 51 13.50 -10.60 18.97
C ASP A 51 14.35 -10.42 20.25
N PRO A 52 13.78 -9.94 21.37
CA PRO A 52 12.37 -9.58 21.57
C PRO A 52 11.96 -8.34 20.76
N VAL A 53 10.65 -8.26 20.43
CA VAL A 53 10.09 -7.10 19.73
C VAL A 53 10.15 -5.87 20.65
N PRO A 54 10.78 -4.75 20.23
CA PRO A 54 10.78 -3.52 21.01
C PRO A 54 9.36 -3.02 21.28
N GLU A 55 9.03 -2.75 22.55
CA GLU A 55 7.68 -2.31 22.96
C GLU A 55 7.21 -1.05 22.22
N GLU A 56 8.13 -0.13 21.92
CA GLU A 56 7.80 1.10 21.20
C GLU A 56 7.27 0.86 19.77
N LEU A 57 7.61 -0.28 19.14
CA LEU A 57 7.09 -0.69 17.83
C LEU A 57 5.63 -1.17 17.89
N LEU A 58 5.13 -1.49 19.08
CA LEU A 58 3.77 -1.98 19.33
C LEU A 58 2.80 -0.86 19.71
N LEU A 59 3.32 0.29 20.16
CA LEU A 59 2.51 1.44 20.53
C LEU A 59 1.69 1.98 19.35
N PRO A 60 0.55 2.64 19.59
CA PRO A 60 -0.12 3.46 18.60
C PRO A 60 0.85 4.51 18.03
N PHE A 61 0.97 4.59 16.70
CA PHE A 61 1.96 5.45 16.06
C PHE A 61 1.76 6.93 16.39
N GLY A 62 0.53 7.38 16.62
CA GLY A 62 0.25 8.75 17.08
C GLY A 62 0.79 9.04 18.47
N GLN A 63 0.70 8.07 19.40
CA GLN A 63 1.30 8.17 20.73
C GLN A 63 2.83 8.21 20.62
N PHE A 64 3.42 7.32 19.82
CA PHE A 64 4.86 7.29 19.60
C PHE A 64 5.37 8.58 18.96
N ALA A 65 4.61 9.17 18.02
CA ALA A 65 4.92 10.45 17.40
C ALA A 65 4.93 11.62 18.39
N GLN A 66 4.00 11.63 19.33
CA GLN A 66 3.96 12.62 20.40
C GLN A 66 5.17 12.46 21.34
N GLN A 67 5.45 11.24 21.77
CA GLN A 67 6.57 10.93 22.68
C GLN A 67 7.93 11.26 22.07
N ASN A 68 8.06 11.20 20.74
CA ASN A 68 9.30 11.47 20.02
C ASN A 68 9.26 12.80 19.23
N ASN A 69 8.34 13.70 19.54
CA ASN A 69 8.27 15.07 19.00
C ASN A 69 8.26 15.17 17.46
N PHE A 70 7.56 14.26 16.77
CA PHE A 70 7.40 14.32 15.32
C PHE A 70 5.94 14.35 14.84
N SER A 71 4.97 14.57 15.73
CA SER A 71 3.53 14.63 15.35
C SER A 71 3.20 15.59 14.19
N ALA A 72 4.01 16.65 13.99
CA ALA A 72 3.81 17.63 12.92
C ALA A 72 3.91 17.04 11.50
N ILE A 73 4.53 15.85 11.32
CA ILE A 73 4.62 15.19 10.00
C ILE A 73 3.56 14.10 9.79
N LEU A 74 2.70 13.79 10.77
CA LEU A 74 1.65 12.78 10.60
C LEU A 74 0.70 13.08 9.42
N PRO A 75 0.26 14.34 9.18
CA PRO A 75 -0.52 14.67 7.98
C PRO A 75 0.19 14.36 6.67
N LEU A 76 1.49 14.65 6.59
CA LEU A 76 2.30 14.33 5.42
C LEU A 76 2.39 12.82 5.19
N ILE A 77 2.65 12.04 6.25
CA ILE A 77 2.73 10.58 6.17
C ILE A 77 1.40 10.00 5.67
N SER A 78 0.28 10.49 6.22
CA SER A 78 -1.07 10.08 5.81
C SER A 78 -1.32 10.35 4.32
N GLN A 79 -1.00 11.57 3.88
CA GLN A 79 -1.22 12.01 2.51
C GLN A 79 -0.38 11.22 1.49
N LEU A 80 0.89 10.92 1.80
CA LEU A 80 1.78 10.20 0.88
C LEU A 80 1.41 8.74 0.67
N ASN A 81 0.76 8.11 1.66
CA ASN A 81 0.47 6.68 1.64
C ASN A 81 -0.89 6.31 1.02
N TRP A 82 -1.71 7.31 0.64
CA TRP A 82 -3.00 7.10 -0.05
C TRP A 82 -3.86 6.01 0.61
N TYR A 83 -4.06 6.17 1.92
CA TYR A 83 -4.70 5.27 2.87
C TYR A 83 -3.78 4.27 3.57
N PRO A 84 -3.19 4.65 4.70
CA PRO A 84 -2.42 3.74 5.54
C PRO A 84 -3.25 3.00 6.62
N GLY A 85 -4.58 3.00 6.54
CA GLY A 85 -5.42 2.82 7.72
C GLY A 85 -5.48 4.11 8.56
N ASN A 86 -5.99 4.03 9.78
CA ASN A 86 -5.89 5.14 10.73
C ASN A 86 -4.45 5.25 11.24
N ILE A 87 -3.67 6.13 10.59
CA ILE A 87 -2.23 6.33 10.87
C ILE A 87 -1.91 6.58 12.35
N THR A 88 -2.84 7.08 13.16
CA THR A 88 -2.56 7.36 14.57
C THR A 88 -2.71 6.15 15.49
N THR A 89 -3.47 5.13 15.06
CA THR A 89 -3.79 3.96 15.88
C THR A 89 -3.10 2.68 15.41
N ILE A 90 -2.52 2.67 14.20
CA ILE A 90 -1.72 1.52 13.76
C ILE A 90 -0.48 1.35 14.65
N PRO A 91 0.03 0.11 14.83
CA PRO A 91 1.33 -0.13 15.46
C PRO A 91 2.44 0.72 14.82
N THR A 92 3.31 1.28 15.67
CA THR A 92 4.48 2.08 15.26
C THR A 92 5.32 1.39 14.19
N LEU A 93 5.47 0.06 14.23
CA LEU A 93 6.13 -0.72 13.17
C LEU A 93 5.63 -0.33 11.77
N TYR A 94 4.30 -0.29 11.58
CA TYR A 94 3.72 0.06 10.29
C TYR A 94 3.85 1.55 10.00
N GLY A 95 3.70 2.41 11.01
CA GLY A 95 3.89 3.85 10.87
C GLY A 95 5.29 4.22 10.35
N ILE A 96 6.34 3.64 10.95
CA ILE A 96 7.72 3.86 10.51
C ILE A 96 7.92 3.30 9.11
N LYS A 97 7.39 2.10 8.83
CA LYS A 97 7.51 1.48 7.50
C LYS A 97 6.86 2.29 6.38
N LYS A 98 5.76 2.96 6.67
CA LYS A 98 5.04 3.86 5.75
C LYS A 98 5.78 5.17 5.48
N PHE A 99 6.74 5.52 6.33
CA PHE A 99 7.62 6.68 6.12
C PHE A 99 9.07 6.30 6.38
N GLY A 100 9.53 5.23 5.76
CA GLY A 100 10.90 4.73 5.92
C GLY A 100 11.95 5.62 5.25
N PRO A 101 13.24 5.30 5.42
CA PRO A 101 14.35 6.08 4.87
C PRO A 101 14.22 6.42 3.38
N GLY A 102 13.76 5.49 2.54
CA GLY A 102 13.60 5.71 1.11
C GLY A 102 12.55 6.77 0.76
N LEU A 103 11.39 6.77 1.44
CA LEU A 103 10.37 7.79 1.21
C LEU A 103 10.77 9.14 1.83
N LEU A 104 11.42 9.13 2.99
CA LEU A 104 11.98 10.35 3.59
C LEU A 104 12.99 11.01 2.63
N GLN A 105 13.87 10.22 2.02
CA GLN A 105 14.83 10.71 1.02
C GLN A 105 14.10 11.32 -0.18
N ALA A 106 13.13 10.63 -0.77
CA ALA A 106 12.38 11.13 -1.93
C ALA A 106 11.64 12.45 -1.65
N VAL A 107 11.08 12.60 -0.44
CA VAL A 107 10.45 13.86 0.01
C VAL A 107 11.48 14.98 0.19
N SER A 108 12.69 14.65 0.63
CA SER A 108 13.75 15.64 0.90
C SER A 108 14.55 16.01 -0.35
N SER A 109 14.49 15.20 -1.41
CA SER A 109 15.12 15.46 -2.70
C SER A 109 14.07 15.48 -3.82
N GLU A 110 13.89 14.35 -4.50
CA GLU A 110 12.98 14.20 -5.63
C GLU A 110 12.42 12.78 -5.69
N PHE A 111 11.22 12.66 -6.25
CA PHE A 111 10.62 11.36 -6.55
C PHE A 111 11.12 10.83 -7.88
N LEU A 112 11.64 9.61 -7.87
CA LEU A 112 11.99 8.90 -9.09
C LEU A 112 10.72 8.35 -9.75
N VAL A 113 10.48 8.77 -10.99
CA VAL A 113 9.35 8.33 -11.80
C VAL A 113 9.84 7.78 -13.13
N ALA A 114 9.02 6.96 -13.79
CA ALA A 114 9.33 6.50 -15.14
C ALA A 114 9.47 7.72 -16.07
N ALA A 115 10.54 7.77 -16.87
CA ALA A 115 10.80 8.89 -17.79
C ALA A 115 9.65 9.14 -18.79
N SER A 116 8.85 8.10 -19.09
CA SER A 116 7.66 8.20 -19.93
C SER A 116 6.46 8.86 -19.25
N GLY A 117 6.48 9.08 -17.93
CA GLY A 117 5.30 9.42 -17.12
C GLY A 117 4.31 8.25 -16.93
N ASP A 118 4.42 7.19 -17.72
CA ASP A 118 3.62 5.95 -17.62
C ASP A 118 4.35 4.93 -16.73
N THR A 119 3.84 4.69 -15.52
CA THR A 119 4.40 3.68 -14.58
C THR A 119 4.34 2.25 -15.15
N ARG A 120 3.51 1.99 -16.17
CA ARG A 120 3.44 0.70 -16.85
C ARG A 120 4.63 0.45 -17.78
N SER A 121 5.42 1.47 -18.14
CA SER A 121 6.53 1.32 -19.09
C SER A 121 7.57 0.30 -18.62
N ILE A 122 7.86 0.29 -17.31
CA ILE A 122 8.77 -0.65 -16.67
C ILE A 122 8.26 -2.09 -16.81
N TYR A 123 6.96 -2.32 -16.57
CA TYR A 123 6.36 -3.65 -16.69
C TYR A 123 6.21 -4.12 -18.14
N LYS A 124 5.99 -3.18 -19.08
CA LYS A 124 6.04 -3.47 -20.52
C LYS A 124 7.45 -3.93 -20.94
N ALA A 125 8.50 -3.25 -20.45
CA ALA A 125 9.88 -3.65 -20.70
C ALA A 125 10.19 -5.03 -20.10
N ALA A 126 9.79 -5.28 -18.85
CA ALA A 126 9.94 -6.61 -18.23
C ALA A 126 9.20 -7.70 -19.02
N SER A 127 7.99 -7.40 -19.50
CA SER A 127 7.23 -8.32 -20.34
C SER A 127 7.94 -8.65 -21.65
N ALA A 128 8.63 -7.68 -22.26
CA ALA A 128 9.40 -7.91 -23.48
C ALA A 128 10.61 -8.81 -23.24
N VAL A 129 11.27 -8.68 -22.08
CA VAL A 129 12.40 -9.55 -21.69
C VAL A 129 11.95 -10.99 -21.47
N LEU A 130 10.81 -11.20 -20.80
CA LEU A 130 10.29 -12.54 -20.51
C LEU A 130 9.66 -13.21 -21.74
N GLY A 131 9.11 -12.44 -22.68
CA GLY A 131 8.58 -12.95 -23.94
C GLY A 131 7.56 -14.08 -23.75
N ASN A 132 7.90 -15.27 -24.24
CA ASN A 132 7.03 -16.45 -24.22
C ASN A 132 6.94 -17.15 -22.84
N ASP A 133 7.70 -16.70 -21.85
CA ASP A 133 7.65 -17.25 -20.48
C ASP A 133 6.50 -16.65 -19.65
N ILE A 134 5.61 -15.87 -20.27
CA ILE A 134 4.43 -15.26 -19.63
C ILE A 134 3.15 -15.95 -20.06
N TYR A 135 2.40 -16.45 -19.08
CA TYR A 135 1.09 -17.07 -19.28
C TYR A 135 -0.04 -16.13 -18.83
N LEU A 136 -0.47 -15.22 -19.69
CA LEU A 136 -1.63 -14.34 -19.43
C LEU A 136 -2.96 -15.08 -19.59
N SER A 137 -4.04 -14.54 -18.99
CA SER A 137 -5.38 -15.14 -19.03
C SER A 137 -5.38 -16.62 -18.62
N SER A 138 -4.63 -16.91 -17.55
CA SER A 138 -4.43 -18.25 -17.03
C SER A 138 -4.80 -18.32 -15.54
N ASP A 139 -5.26 -19.49 -15.10
CA ASP A 139 -5.55 -19.77 -13.70
C ASP A 139 -4.53 -20.78 -13.16
N VAL A 140 -3.90 -20.49 -12.02
CA VAL A 140 -3.19 -21.51 -11.25
C VAL A 140 -4.23 -22.34 -10.50
N ILE A 141 -4.36 -23.61 -10.87
CA ILE A 141 -5.39 -24.49 -10.30
C ILE A 141 -4.87 -25.38 -9.17
N ARG A 142 -3.56 -25.65 -9.16
CA ARG A 142 -2.91 -26.48 -8.14
C ARG A 142 -1.41 -26.20 -8.08
N VAL A 143 -0.87 -26.04 -6.89
CA VAL A 143 0.57 -25.95 -6.61
C VAL A 143 0.91 -27.06 -5.63
N GLN A 144 1.88 -27.90 -6.00
CA GLN A 144 2.37 -28.99 -5.16
C GLN A 144 3.87 -28.83 -4.95
N ARG A 145 4.32 -28.85 -3.70
CA ARG A 145 5.67 -28.52 -3.27
C ARG A 145 6.18 -29.60 -2.33
N ASN A 146 7.42 -30.00 -2.54
CA ASN A 146 8.12 -30.90 -1.64
C ASN A 146 9.61 -30.56 -1.63
N LYS A 147 10.42 -31.36 -0.94
CA LYS A 147 11.87 -31.14 -0.84
C LYS A 147 12.59 -31.26 -2.20
N GLN A 148 12.00 -31.94 -3.18
CA GLN A 148 12.59 -32.18 -4.50
C GLN A 148 12.26 -31.08 -5.51
N GLY A 149 11.18 -30.34 -5.32
CA GLY A 149 10.82 -29.21 -6.17
C GLY A 149 9.33 -28.88 -6.12
N VAL A 150 8.84 -28.28 -7.20
CA VAL A 150 7.50 -27.73 -7.31
C VAL A 150 6.84 -28.16 -8.62
N ILE A 151 5.55 -28.48 -8.56
CA ILE A 151 4.69 -28.71 -9.72
C ILE A 151 3.53 -27.72 -9.66
N VAL A 152 3.42 -26.89 -10.70
CA VAL A 152 2.32 -25.93 -10.86
C VAL A 152 1.44 -26.41 -12.00
N THR A 153 0.16 -26.63 -11.73
CA THR A 153 -0.85 -26.91 -12.76
C THR A 153 -1.57 -25.63 -13.10
N ILE A 154 -1.60 -25.31 -14.39
CA ILE A 154 -2.15 -24.08 -14.95
C ILE A 154 -3.27 -24.45 -15.92
N ARG A 155 -4.36 -23.70 -15.88
CA ARG A 155 -5.44 -23.77 -16.87
C ARG A 155 -5.43 -22.51 -17.72
N GLN A 156 -5.37 -22.67 -19.04
CA GLN A 156 -5.42 -21.58 -20.01
C GLN A 156 -6.30 -22.00 -21.19
N LYS A 157 -7.25 -21.14 -21.61
CA LYS A 157 -8.17 -21.43 -22.74
C LYS A 157 -8.87 -22.80 -22.66
N ARG A 158 -9.24 -23.24 -21.44
CA ARG A 158 -9.85 -24.55 -21.11
C ARG A 158 -8.92 -25.77 -21.21
N GLU A 159 -7.66 -25.57 -21.59
CA GLU A 159 -6.63 -26.60 -21.54
C GLU A 159 -5.84 -26.49 -20.23
N SER A 160 -5.34 -27.63 -19.73
CA SER A 160 -4.52 -27.68 -18.53
C SER A 160 -3.15 -28.25 -18.85
N PHE A 161 -2.11 -27.63 -18.31
CA PHE A 161 -0.74 -28.11 -18.43
C PHE A 161 0.01 -27.93 -17.11
N THR A 162 1.17 -28.57 -16.97
CA THR A 162 1.97 -28.52 -15.75
C THR A 162 3.37 -27.99 -16.01
N ILE A 163 3.85 -27.13 -15.11
CA ILE A 163 5.24 -26.70 -15.04
C ILE A 163 5.90 -27.40 -13.86
N LYS A 164 7.03 -28.07 -14.10
CA LYS A 164 7.89 -28.62 -13.05
C LYS A 164 9.10 -27.71 -12.89
N ALA A 165 9.36 -27.26 -11.67
CA ALA A 165 10.45 -26.35 -11.35
C ALA A 165 11.20 -26.80 -10.10
N LYS A 166 12.47 -26.39 -9.97
CA LYS A 166 13.25 -26.63 -8.75
C LYS A 166 12.78 -25.77 -7.58
N LYS A 167 12.37 -24.54 -7.88
CA LYS A 167 12.03 -23.48 -6.91
C LYS A 167 10.80 -22.70 -7.41
N LEU A 168 10.05 -22.11 -6.50
CA LEU A 168 8.89 -21.26 -6.77
C LEU A 168 9.08 -19.89 -6.10
N VAL A 169 8.75 -18.82 -6.82
CA VAL A 169 8.64 -17.46 -6.26
C VAL A 169 7.18 -17.03 -6.31
N VAL A 170 6.63 -16.57 -5.18
CA VAL A 170 5.22 -16.19 -5.06
C VAL A 170 5.10 -14.71 -4.73
N ALA A 171 4.49 -13.96 -5.65
CA ALA A 171 4.35 -12.50 -5.56
C ALA A 171 2.90 -12.00 -5.38
N ILE A 172 1.91 -12.91 -5.36
CA ILE A 172 0.51 -12.55 -5.07
C ILE A 172 0.32 -12.36 -3.55
N PRO A 173 -0.64 -11.55 -3.08
CA PRO A 173 -0.85 -11.35 -1.65
C PRO A 173 -1.15 -12.67 -0.91
N GLN A 174 -0.45 -12.92 0.20
CA GLN A 174 -0.47 -14.19 0.93
C GLN A 174 -1.68 -14.35 1.86
N THR A 175 -2.89 -14.28 1.31
CA THR A 175 -4.14 -14.58 2.03
C THR A 175 -4.57 -16.03 1.82
N ILE A 176 -5.37 -16.59 2.72
CA ILE A 176 -5.89 -17.96 2.59
C ILE A 176 -6.67 -18.16 1.28
N GLU A 177 -7.46 -17.17 0.86
CA GLU A 177 -8.22 -17.25 -0.39
C GLU A 177 -7.30 -17.26 -1.62
N ASN A 178 -6.30 -16.37 -1.67
CA ASN A 178 -5.33 -16.35 -2.77
C ASN A 178 -4.48 -17.62 -2.82
N MET A 179 -4.29 -18.27 -1.67
CA MET A 179 -3.51 -19.49 -1.53
C MET A 179 -4.35 -20.78 -1.66
N ARG A 180 -5.63 -20.71 -2.05
CA ARG A 180 -6.52 -21.89 -2.14
C ARG A 180 -6.00 -23.01 -3.06
N ALA A 181 -5.22 -22.65 -4.08
CA ALA A 181 -4.62 -23.61 -5.01
C ALA A 181 -3.31 -24.23 -4.48
N PHE A 182 -2.76 -23.69 -3.39
CA PHE A 182 -1.48 -24.10 -2.82
C PHE A 182 -1.66 -25.19 -1.77
N ASP A 183 -0.73 -26.13 -1.75
CA ASP A 183 -0.57 -27.12 -0.69
C ASP A 183 0.09 -26.50 0.55
N LEU A 184 -0.62 -25.58 1.19
CA LEU A 184 -0.13 -24.91 2.39
C LEU A 184 0.16 -25.92 3.50
N SER A 185 1.36 -25.85 4.04
CA SER A 185 1.74 -26.47 5.31
C SER A 185 0.95 -25.89 6.49
N GLU A 186 1.01 -26.54 7.65
CA GLU A 186 0.39 -26.04 8.88
C GLU A 186 0.95 -24.67 9.28
N MET A 187 2.27 -24.49 9.17
CA MET A 187 2.95 -23.24 9.49
C MET A 187 2.50 -22.09 8.57
N GLU A 188 2.47 -22.32 7.26
CA GLU A 188 2.00 -21.32 6.28
C GLU A 188 0.53 -20.96 6.53
N ARG A 189 -0.33 -21.96 6.74
CA ARG A 189 -1.76 -21.74 7.01
C ARG A 189 -1.96 -20.92 8.28
N LYS A 190 -1.24 -21.24 9.35
CA LYS A 190 -1.29 -20.53 10.64
C LYS A 190 -0.86 -19.07 10.52
N LEU A 191 0.14 -18.77 9.68
CA LEU A 191 0.61 -17.41 9.47
C LEU A 191 -0.35 -16.64 8.55
N PHE A 192 -0.69 -17.20 7.39
CA PHE A 192 -1.51 -16.52 6.39
C PHE A 192 -2.94 -16.27 6.86
N SER A 193 -3.47 -17.06 7.81
CA SER A 193 -4.78 -16.83 8.42
C SER A 193 -4.84 -15.63 9.35
N LYS A 194 -3.69 -15.06 9.75
CA LYS A 194 -3.64 -13.89 10.63
C LYS A 194 -3.70 -12.56 9.88
N PHE A 195 -3.41 -12.58 8.58
CA PHE A 195 -3.45 -11.37 7.78
C PHE A 195 -4.87 -10.81 7.68
N SER A 196 -5.03 -9.57 8.12
CA SER A 196 -6.12 -8.69 7.78
C SER A 196 -5.72 -7.82 6.59
N ALA A 197 -6.70 -7.24 5.92
CA ALA A 197 -6.49 -6.39 4.75
C ALA A 197 -7.47 -5.22 4.75
N PHE A 198 -7.00 -4.11 4.23
CA PHE A 198 -7.84 -2.99 3.85
C PHE A 198 -8.48 -3.20 2.48
N GLY A 199 -9.54 -2.42 2.25
CA GLY A 199 -10.15 -2.25 0.95
C GLY A 199 -9.63 -1.03 0.24
N TYR A 200 -9.46 -1.16 -1.08
CA TYR A 200 -9.01 -0.09 -1.94
C TYR A 200 -9.62 -0.21 -3.33
N VAL A 201 -10.22 0.87 -3.80
CA VAL A 201 -10.67 1.02 -5.20
C VAL A 201 -9.85 2.12 -5.82
N ALA A 202 -9.30 1.89 -7.01
CA ALA A 202 -8.64 2.93 -7.79
C ALA A 202 -9.31 3.08 -9.13
N GLY A 203 -9.27 4.29 -9.70
CA GLY A 203 -9.90 4.54 -10.96
C GLY A 203 -9.70 5.94 -11.52
N VAL A 204 -10.48 6.20 -12.55
CA VAL A 204 -10.67 7.48 -13.21
C VAL A 204 -12.16 7.80 -13.13
N ALA A 205 -12.49 9.00 -12.67
CA ALA A 205 -13.82 9.57 -12.81
C ALA A 205 -13.78 10.72 -13.83
N ASP A 206 -14.82 10.79 -14.65
CA ASP A 206 -15.12 11.99 -15.42
C ASP A 206 -16.06 12.86 -14.56
N ILE A 207 -15.58 14.02 -14.13
CA ILE A 207 -16.32 14.96 -13.26
C ILE A 207 -16.53 16.25 -14.06
N PRO A 208 -17.67 16.40 -14.77
CA PRO A 208 -17.90 17.54 -15.65
C PRO A 208 -17.84 18.88 -14.91
N GLY A 209 -17.09 19.83 -15.48
CA GLY A 209 -16.98 21.18 -14.93
C GLY A 209 -15.97 21.33 -13.78
N LEU A 210 -15.28 20.25 -13.39
CA LEU A 210 -14.11 20.34 -12.53
C LEU A 210 -12.85 20.46 -13.41
N ASP A 211 -12.05 21.49 -13.15
CA ASP A 211 -10.80 21.80 -13.85
C ASP A 211 -9.57 21.80 -12.93
N VAL A 212 -9.78 21.66 -11.62
CA VAL A 212 -8.73 21.64 -10.59
C VAL A 212 -8.72 20.33 -9.82
N SER A 213 -7.54 19.92 -9.37
CA SER A 213 -7.40 18.79 -8.45
C SER A 213 -8.00 19.11 -7.08
N LEU A 214 -8.74 18.17 -6.50
CA LEU A 214 -9.28 18.26 -5.14
C LEU A 214 -8.63 17.20 -4.26
N GLN A 215 -8.00 17.64 -3.18
CA GLN A 215 -7.42 16.75 -2.17
C GLN A 215 -8.35 16.65 -0.96
N ASN A 216 -8.65 15.42 -0.53
CA ASN A 216 -9.40 15.17 0.69
C ASN A 216 -8.51 15.28 1.92
N VAL A 217 -9.09 15.76 3.02
CA VAL A 217 -8.49 15.76 4.36
C VAL A 217 -9.58 15.45 5.39
N GLY A 218 -9.24 14.82 6.49
CA GLY A 218 -10.16 14.75 7.64
C GLY A 218 -9.86 15.90 8.58
N ILE A 219 -10.50 17.06 8.42
CA ILE A 219 -10.07 18.28 9.13
C ILE A 219 -10.15 18.14 10.66
N MET A 220 -11.06 17.29 11.14
CA MET A 220 -11.26 16.99 12.57
C MET A 220 -10.45 15.79 13.06
N THR A 221 -9.73 15.09 12.19
CA THR A 221 -8.91 13.93 12.60
C THR A 221 -7.53 14.39 13.12
N PRO A 222 -6.92 13.67 14.08
CA PRO A 222 -5.65 14.09 14.68
C PRO A 222 -4.50 14.24 13.68
N ALA A 223 -4.45 13.36 12.66
CA ALA A 223 -3.42 13.39 11.62
C ALA A 223 -3.93 13.94 10.28
N LYS A 224 -5.10 14.61 10.25
CA LYS A 224 -5.74 15.09 9.01
C LYS A 224 -6.01 14.01 7.94
N THR A 225 -5.93 12.73 8.31
CA THR A 225 -6.29 11.59 7.48
C THR A 225 -7.76 11.71 7.05
N PRO A 226 -8.09 11.56 5.76
CA PRO A 226 -9.47 11.45 5.31
C PRO A 226 -10.28 10.44 6.12
N MET A 227 -11.56 10.74 6.37
CA MET A 227 -12.48 9.77 6.96
C MET A 227 -12.62 8.55 6.03
N ILE A 228 -12.74 7.35 6.62
CA ILE A 228 -12.95 6.09 5.90
C ILE A 228 -14.34 5.53 6.25
N PRO A 229 -15.08 4.95 5.28
CA PRO A 229 -14.74 4.90 3.85
C PRO A 229 -14.77 6.28 3.20
N GLY A 230 -13.79 6.56 2.34
CA GLY A 230 -13.61 7.89 1.72
C GLY A 230 -12.61 7.89 0.57
N SER A 231 -12.77 8.84 -0.36
CA SER A 231 -11.79 9.08 -1.42
C SER A 231 -10.57 9.82 -0.88
N ASN A 232 -9.37 9.46 -1.33
CA ASN A 232 -8.14 10.18 -0.98
C ASN A 232 -8.07 11.56 -1.67
N ALA A 233 -8.43 11.60 -2.96
CA ALA A 233 -8.40 12.79 -3.79
C ALA A 233 -9.11 12.55 -5.13
N TYR A 234 -9.39 13.65 -5.84
CA TYR A 234 -9.68 13.72 -7.26
C TYR A 234 -8.55 14.52 -7.93
N LEU A 235 -7.53 13.84 -8.45
CA LEU A 235 -6.36 14.50 -9.03
C LEU A 235 -6.44 14.52 -10.55
N SER A 236 -6.15 15.66 -11.17
CA SER A 236 -6.12 15.77 -12.63
C SER A 236 -5.20 14.70 -13.23
N SER A 237 -5.72 13.94 -14.19
CA SER A 237 -4.96 12.94 -14.94
C SER A 237 -4.16 13.54 -16.11
N GLY A 238 -4.27 14.86 -16.34
CA GLY A 238 -3.78 15.54 -17.53
C GLY A 238 -4.73 15.48 -18.73
N SER A 239 -5.82 14.72 -18.65
CA SER A 239 -6.92 14.72 -19.63
C SER A 239 -8.09 15.58 -19.15
N PRO A 240 -8.76 16.36 -20.02
CA PRO A 240 -9.88 17.21 -19.62
C PRO A 240 -10.98 16.42 -18.88
N ASN A 241 -11.46 16.98 -17.77
CA ASN A 241 -12.49 16.42 -16.88
C ASN A 241 -12.18 15.04 -16.25
N GLN A 242 -11.01 14.44 -16.51
CA GLN A 242 -10.66 13.11 -16.00
C GLN A 242 -9.76 13.21 -14.77
N PHE A 243 -10.25 12.64 -13.66
CA PHE A 243 -9.58 12.67 -12.37
C PHE A 243 -9.24 11.27 -11.88
N LEU A 244 -7.97 11.09 -11.54
CA LEU A 244 -7.47 9.93 -10.79
C LEU A 244 -8.08 9.96 -9.39
N LEU A 245 -8.51 8.79 -8.92
CA LEU A 245 -9.08 8.62 -7.59
C LEU A 245 -8.63 7.33 -6.94
N GLY A 246 -8.65 7.33 -5.61
CA GLY A 246 -8.54 6.16 -4.77
C GLY A 246 -9.58 6.25 -3.65
N VAL A 247 -10.32 5.17 -3.39
CA VAL A 247 -11.32 5.06 -2.33
C VAL A 247 -10.89 3.98 -1.35
N ALA A 248 -10.81 4.36 -0.08
CA ALA A 248 -10.37 3.52 1.01
C ALA A 248 -11.55 2.88 1.76
N PHE A 249 -11.35 1.68 2.30
CA PHE A 249 -12.27 0.99 3.21
C PHE A 249 -11.47 0.26 4.31
N ASP A 250 -11.98 0.26 5.55
CA ASP A 250 -11.32 -0.36 6.71
C ASP A 250 -11.26 -1.90 6.67
N ASN A 251 -11.99 -2.52 5.75
CA ASN A 251 -12.01 -3.97 5.58
C ASN A 251 -12.25 -4.37 4.12
N THR A 252 -12.41 -5.66 3.88
CA THR A 252 -12.60 -6.23 2.54
C THR A 252 -14.08 -6.41 2.14
N GLU A 253 -15.00 -6.02 3.02
CA GLU A 253 -16.46 -6.19 2.85
C GLU A 253 -17.07 -4.96 2.15
N TYR A 254 -16.77 -4.82 0.87
CA TYR A 254 -17.29 -3.73 0.03
C TYR A 254 -17.34 -4.14 -1.44
N THR A 255 -18.01 -3.33 -2.24
CA THR A 255 -18.12 -3.49 -3.68
C THR A 255 -17.66 -2.24 -4.43
N VAL A 256 -17.43 -2.38 -5.74
CA VAL A 256 -17.21 -1.24 -6.64
C VAL A 256 -18.45 -0.34 -6.72
N ALA A 257 -19.66 -0.85 -6.42
CA ALA A 257 -20.86 -0.03 -6.38
C ALA A 257 -20.89 0.88 -5.14
N ASP A 258 -20.35 0.40 -4.01
CA ASP A 258 -20.24 1.20 -2.78
C ASP A 258 -19.30 2.38 -2.98
N SER A 259 -18.15 2.18 -3.63
CA SER A 259 -17.21 3.27 -3.94
C SER A 259 -17.83 4.31 -4.89
N LYS A 260 -18.55 3.90 -5.93
CA LYS A 260 -19.28 4.83 -6.81
C LYS A 260 -20.34 5.63 -6.06
N SER A 261 -21.06 4.99 -5.14
CA SER A 261 -22.08 5.64 -4.33
C SER A 261 -21.48 6.65 -3.37
N LEU A 262 -20.34 6.32 -2.76
CA LEU A 262 -19.58 7.21 -1.90
C LEU A 262 -19.04 8.42 -2.65
N ILE A 263 -18.44 8.23 -3.83
CA ILE A 263 -17.96 9.34 -4.67
C ILE A 263 -19.11 10.30 -5.00
N ARG A 264 -20.29 9.80 -5.36
CA ARG A 264 -21.47 10.67 -5.60
C ARG A 264 -21.91 11.43 -4.35
N LYS A 265 -21.82 10.81 -3.17
CA LYS A 265 -22.11 11.46 -1.88
C LYS A 265 -21.11 12.58 -1.61
N GLU A 266 -19.82 12.32 -1.78
CA GLU A 266 -18.75 13.32 -1.62
C GLU A 266 -18.91 14.50 -2.59
N LEU A 267 -19.19 14.23 -3.86
CA LEU A 267 -19.49 15.26 -4.86
C LEU A 267 -20.74 16.09 -4.48
N THR A 268 -21.76 15.44 -3.91
CA THR A 268 -22.95 16.15 -3.39
C THR A 268 -22.57 17.08 -2.23
N THR A 269 -21.69 16.63 -1.34
CA THR A 269 -21.18 17.45 -0.23
C THR A 269 -20.36 18.63 -0.75
N LEU A 270 -19.43 18.39 -1.67
CA LEU A 270 -18.57 19.41 -2.28
C LEU A 270 -19.37 20.45 -3.09
N ALA A 271 -20.47 20.03 -3.74
CA ALA A 271 -21.36 20.94 -4.47
C ALA A 271 -22.03 21.98 -3.55
N ARG A 272 -22.33 21.64 -2.29
CA ARG A 272 -22.97 22.56 -1.33
C ARG A 272 -22.10 23.75 -0.98
N VAL A 273 -20.79 23.63 -1.14
CA VAL A 273 -19.81 24.69 -0.87
C VAL A 273 -19.17 25.25 -2.14
N GLY A 274 -19.75 24.93 -3.31
CA GLY A 274 -19.29 25.44 -4.60
C GLY A 274 -17.95 24.88 -5.07
N ALA A 275 -17.44 23.79 -4.47
CA ALA A 275 -16.17 23.18 -4.88
C ALA A 275 -16.30 22.36 -6.18
N VAL A 276 -17.52 21.95 -6.53
CA VAL A 276 -17.89 21.31 -7.80
C VAL A 276 -19.27 21.81 -8.23
N SER A 277 -19.68 21.52 -9.47
CA SER A 277 -21.02 21.88 -9.96
C SER A 277 -22.14 21.16 -9.18
N THR A 278 -23.32 21.79 -9.09
CA THR A 278 -24.49 21.24 -8.37
C THR A 278 -25.04 19.96 -8.97
N ASP A 279 -24.73 19.68 -10.24
CA ASP A 279 -25.08 18.46 -10.97
C ASP A 279 -23.94 17.43 -11.05
N ALA A 280 -22.75 17.71 -10.48
CA ALA A 280 -21.56 16.85 -10.57
C ALA A 280 -21.85 15.39 -10.14
N ALA A 281 -22.52 15.19 -9.00
CA ALA A 281 -22.87 13.86 -8.50
C ALA A 281 -23.82 13.08 -9.44
N LYS A 282 -24.65 13.77 -10.23
CA LYS A 282 -25.57 13.14 -11.18
C LYS A 282 -24.89 12.81 -12.50
N ARG A 283 -23.92 13.63 -12.91
CA ARG A 283 -23.25 13.52 -14.21
C ARG A 283 -21.92 12.78 -14.17
N VAL A 284 -21.35 12.55 -12.99
CA VAL A 284 -20.10 11.81 -12.85
C VAL A 284 -20.21 10.43 -13.51
N THR A 285 -19.23 10.10 -14.34
CA THR A 285 -19.07 8.76 -14.89
C THR A 285 -17.74 8.16 -14.46
N PHE A 286 -17.61 6.85 -14.62
CA PHE A 286 -16.41 6.11 -14.18
C PHE A 286 -15.85 5.33 -15.37
N PRO A 287 -15.07 6.00 -16.25
CA PRO A 287 -14.47 5.35 -17.42
C PRO A 287 -13.65 4.11 -17.06
N TYR A 288 -13.00 4.14 -15.90
CA TYR A 288 -12.27 3.00 -15.36
C TYR A 288 -12.36 3.02 -13.83
N ILE A 289 -12.70 1.89 -13.22
CA ILE A 289 -12.68 1.73 -11.77
C ILE A 289 -12.52 0.26 -11.44
N SER A 290 -11.54 -0.05 -10.60
CA SER A 290 -11.17 -1.43 -10.27
C SER A 290 -11.04 -1.60 -8.77
N ASN A 291 -11.49 -2.77 -8.31
CA ASN A 291 -11.20 -3.24 -6.97
C ASN A 291 -9.73 -3.70 -6.90
N HIS A 292 -9.00 -3.27 -5.88
CA HIS A 292 -7.59 -3.62 -5.60
C HIS A 292 -7.43 -4.38 -4.26
N VAL A 293 -8.49 -5.03 -3.77
CA VAL A 293 -8.43 -5.93 -2.63
C VAL A 293 -7.57 -7.19 -2.94
N PRO A 294 -6.82 -7.73 -1.96
CA PRO A 294 -6.52 -7.15 -0.66
C PRO A 294 -5.44 -6.05 -0.73
N TYR A 295 -5.65 -4.96 0.01
CA TYR A 295 -4.70 -3.86 0.14
C TYR A 295 -4.12 -3.83 1.56
N ASP A 296 -2.83 -3.53 1.69
CA ASP A 296 -2.10 -3.38 2.96
C ASP A 296 -2.31 -4.54 3.93
N LEU A 297 -1.79 -5.72 3.57
CA LEU A 297 -1.83 -6.89 4.44
C LEU A 297 -1.09 -6.59 5.75
N HIS A 298 -1.77 -6.79 6.87
CA HIS A 298 -1.25 -6.50 8.20
C HIS A 298 -1.78 -7.50 9.23
N VAL A 299 -1.10 -7.55 10.37
CA VAL A 299 -1.52 -8.32 11.56
C VAL A 299 -1.65 -7.39 12.77
N THR A 300 -2.29 -7.89 13.82
CA THR A 300 -2.52 -7.16 15.08
C THR A 300 -1.20 -6.86 15.82
N GLY A 301 -1.21 -5.87 16.71
CA GLY A 301 -0.08 -5.61 17.61
C GLY A 301 0.30 -6.83 18.47
N GLU A 302 -0.69 -7.62 18.88
CA GLU A 302 -0.48 -8.87 19.62
C GLU A 302 0.25 -9.92 18.80
N ASP A 303 -0.09 -10.07 17.51
CA ASP A 303 0.62 -10.99 16.61
C ASP A 303 2.06 -10.54 16.36
N ILE A 304 2.29 -9.22 16.20
CA ILE A 304 3.64 -8.65 16.09
C ILE A 304 4.45 -9.00 17.34
N ALA A 305 3.89 -8.75 18.53
CA ALA A 305 4.54 -9.03 19.82
C ALA A 305 4.90 -10.51 19.99
N LYS A 306 4.09 -11.41 19.43
CA LYS A 306 4.33 -12.87 19.43
C LYS A 306 5.31 -13.33 18.33
N GLY A 307 6.03 -12.42 17.68
CA GLY A 307 7.07 -12.74 16.71
C GLY A 307 6.55 -13.14 15.33
N PHE A 308 5.33 -12.71 14.94
CA PHE A 308 4.74 -13.06 13.64
C PHE A 308 5.70 -12.88 12.46
N TYR A 309 6.37 -11.73 12.37
CA TYR A 309 7.27 -11.45 11.25
C TYR A 309 8.55 -12.27 11.28
N THR A 310 9.06 -12.62 12.47
CA THR A 310 10.19 -13.56 12.60
C THR A 310 9.81 -14.93 12.03
N GLU A 311 8.63 -15.45 12.36
CA GLU A 311 8.14 -16.71 11.80
C GLU A 311 7.81 -16.61 10.31
N LEU A 312 7.27 -15.48 9.85
CA LEU A 312 7.01 -15.24 8.43
C LEU A 312 8.30 -15.31 7.60
N LEU A 313 9.38 -14.72 8.09
CA LEU A 313 10.67 -14.74 7.39
C LEU A 313 11.31 -16.14 7.34
N LYS A 314 10.96 -17.06 8.24
CA LYS A 314 11.39 -18.47 8.17
C LYS A 314 10.78 -19.23 6.99
N LEU A 315 9.75 -18.67 6.33
CA LEU A 315 9.17 -19.26 5.12
C LEU A 315 10.09 -19.13 3.90
N GLU A 316 11.10 -18.25 3.92
CA GLU A 316 12.01 -18.08 2.80
C GLU A 316 12.83 -19.36 2.53
N GLY A 317 12.61 -19.96 1.35
CA GLY A 317 13.20 -21.23 0.94
C GLY A 317 12.45 -22.47 1.46
N TYR A 318 11.49 -22.31 2.37
CA TYR A 318 10.71 -23.41 2.91
C TYR A 318 9.90 -24.09 1.79
N LEU A 319 9.95 -25.42 1.73
CA LEU A 319 9.34 -26.22 0.64
C LEU A 319 9.69 -25.70 -0.76
N ASN A 320 10.95 -25.29 -0.96
CA ASN A 320 11.44 -24.75 -2.24
C ASN A 320 10.67 -23.51 -2.72
N THR A 321 10.11 -22.72 -1.79
CA THR A 321 9.32 -21.52 -2.09
C THR A 321 9.94 -20.28 -1.49
N TYR A 322 9.95 -19.19 -2.24
CA TYR A 322 10.34 -17.85 -1.79
C TYR A 322 9.17 -16.90 -1.96
N TRP A 323 9.04 -15.96 -1.03
CA TRP A 323 7.89 -15.10 -0.94
C TRP A 323 8.29 -13.64 -1.13
N THR A 324 7.46 -12.93 -1.88
CA THR A 324 7.66 -11.52 -2.16
C THR A 324 6.32 -10.79 -2.26
N GLY A 325 6.41 -9.48 -2.51
CA GLY A 325 5.29 -8.57 -2.59
C GLY A 325 5.14 -7.75 -1.31
N ALA A 326 4.03 -7.04 -1.25
CA ALA A 326 3.80 -6.04 -0.22
C ALA A 326 3.76 -6.61 1.21
N ALA A 327 3.32 -7.85 1.40
CA ALA A 327 3.27 -8.49 2.72
C ALA A 327 4.66 -8.70 3.36
N PHE A 328 5.72 -8.79 2.56
CA PHE A 328 7.10 -8.96 3.02
C PHE A 328 7.87 -7.64 3.05
N ALA A 329 7.54 -6.72 2.15
CA ALA A 329 8.34 -5.52 1.89
C ALA A 329 7.66 -4.18 2.19
N GLY A 330 6.34 -4.07 1.99
CA GLY A 330 5.57 -2.82 1.95
C GLY A 330 5.01 -2.51 0.54
N HIS A 331 4.00 -1.63 0.46
CA HIS A 331 3.25 -1.37 -0.79
C HIS A 331 3.99 -0.55 -1.85
N ASN A 332 5.08 0.12 -1.49
CA ASN A 332 5.89 0.88 -2.42
C ASN A 332 6.71 -0.09 -3.30
N SER A 333 6.67 0.07 -4.63
CA SER A 333 7.39 -0.78 -5.57
C SER A 333 8.90 -0.82 -5.33
N GLY A 334 9.49 0.30 -4.92
CA GLY A 334 10.91 0.37 -4.55
C GLY A 334 11.26 -0.50 -3.35
N LEU A 335 10.37 -0.62 -2.36
CA LEU A 335 10.55 -1.53 -1.22
C LEU A 335 10.50 -2.99 -1.67
N ILE A 336 9.55 -3.35 -2.55
CA ILE A 336 9.43 -4.71 -3.09
C ILE A 336 10.67 -5.08 -3.89
N TRP A 337 11.20 -4.17 -4.71
CA TRP A 337 12.43 -4.40 -5.46
C TRP A 337 13.64 -4.55 -4.54
N LYS A 338 13.75 -3.71 -3.53
CA LYS A 338 14.80 -3.82 -2.50
C LYS A 338 14.74 -5.15 -1.73
N TRP A 339 13.54 -5.64 -1.41
CA TRP A 339 13.34 -6.97 -0.83
C TRP A 339 13.78 -8.08 -1.77
N ASN A 340 13.42 -7.99 -3.05
CA ASN A 340 13.80 -8.96 -4.07
C ASN A 340 15.32 -9.03 -4.24
N ASP A 341 15.97 -7.89 -4.42
CA ASP A 341 17.40 -7.81 -4.65
C ASP A 341 18.23 -8.19 -3.41
N GLY A 342 17.76 -7.81 -2.22
CA GLY A 342 18.47 -8.04 -0.96
C GLY A 342 18.22 -9.40 -0.30
N THR A 343 17.10 -10.05 -0.60
CA THR A 343 16.70 -11.29 0.10
C THR A 343 16.34 -12.42 -0.87
N VAL A 344 15.35 -12.22 -1.74
CA VAL A 344 14.80 -13.31 -2.57
C VAL A 344 15.81 -13.80 -3.60
N LEU A 345 16.38 -12.90 -4.39
CA LEU A 345 17.28 -13.25 -5.48
C LEU A 345 18.59 -13.88 -4.98
N PRO A 346 19.28 -13.33 -3.95
CA PRO A 346 20.47 -13.98 -3.39
C PRO A 346 20.19 -15.38 -2.83
N ALA A 347 19.08 -15.54 -2.10
CA ALA A 347 18.71 -16.84 -1.53
C ALA A 347 18.38 -17.86 -2.63
N LEU A 348 17.62 -17.46 -3.65
CA LEU A 348 17.27 -18.30 -4.79
C LEU A 348 18.50 -18.73 -5.57
N LYS A 349 19.43 -17.81 -5.86
CA LYS A 349 20.70 -18.10 -6.55
C LYS A 349 21.56 -19.10 -5.78
N LYS A 350 21.76 -18.85 -4.48
CA LYS A 350 22.49 -19.75 -3.58
C LYS A 350 21.93 -21.18 -3.63
N ASP A 351 20.62 -21.30 -3.52
CA ASP A 351 19.93 -22.60 -3.50
C ASP A 351 19.89 -23.32 -4.86
N LEU A 352 20.02 -22.56 -5.96
CA LEU A 352 20.16 -23.10 -7.31
C LEU A 352 21.63 -23.42 -7.66
N GLY A 353 22.59 -22.93 -6.88
CA GLY A 353 24.01 -23.09 -7.11
C GLY A 353 24.54 -22.24 -8.26
N ILE A 354 23.99 -21.03 -8.47
CA ILE A 354 24.38 -20.08 -9.53
C ILE A 354 24.81 -18.71 -9.01
#